data_AF-A0AAU9D4V9-F1
#
_entry.id   AF-A0AAU9D4V9-F1
#
_cell.length_a   1.000
_cell.length_b   1.000
_cell.length_c   1.000
_cell.angle_alpha   90.00
_cell.angle_beta   90.00
_cell.angle_gamma   90.00
#
_symmetry.space_group_name_H-M   'P 1'
#
loop_
_entity.id
_entity.type
_entity.pdbx_description
1 polymer ?
#
loop_
_entity_poly.entity_id
_entity_poly.type
_entity_poly.pdbx_seq_one_letter_code
_entity_poly.pdbx_strand_id
1 'polypeptide(L)'
;MMIHWGLYSLLAGEYKGKSAGNYAEWIQSRLQIPNAEYEKLTSIFNPIYFDAREIVALAKNCGMQYLVVTTKHHDGFAMYHSLVDSYNIYDATPFHRDVIAEFASACDSAGLKFGVYYSQDLDWHEPNGGGYTANDVESAGTTWDNSWDFVQHDKDFSQCFHDKILPQIKEIMTNYGEIATAWFDVPMTLNLEQSQEIYDVVKSLQPNCLINSRLGNGKYDYVSLGDNEIPARKNEAKDVDYNALGGFKPSPNGLYETAATMNDSWGFSYRDQNWKSPTEIHQSKNHLNHLGINYLLNVGLDGLGRVPVPAAEILREEVRI
;
A
#
# COMPACT_ATOMS: atom_id res chain seq x y z
N MET A 1 -10.39 -2.97 5.41
CA MET A 1 -9.41 -2.02 6.01
C MET A 1 -8.16 -2.04 5.19
N MET A 2 -7.55 -0.90 4.89
CA MET A 2 -6.17 -0.82 4.40
C MET A 2 -5.28 -0.29 5.51
N ILE A 3 -4.03 -0.76 5.56
CA ILE A 3 -3.02 -0.31 6.51
C ILE A 3 -1.81 0.16 5.73
N HIS A 4 -1.45 1.43 5.91
CA HIS A 4 -0.14 1.96 5.55
C HIS A 4 0.72 2.08 6.80
N TRP A 5 1.84 1.37 6.78
CA TRP A 5 2.82 1.42 7.85
C TRP A 5 4.21 1.08 7.35
N GLY A 6 5.20 1.85 7.81
CA GLY A 6 6.60 1.73 7.41
C GLY A 6 7.45 2.76 8.15
N LEU A 7 8.72 2.91 7.75
CA LEU A 7 9.64 3.86 8.40
C LEU A 7 9.13 5.31 8.34
N TYR A 8 8.43 5.68 7.27
CA TYR A 8 7.79 6.99 7.11
C TYR A 8 6.83 7.35 8.26
N SER A 9 6.21 6.37 8.93
CA SER A 9 5.33 6.60 10.08
C SER A 9 6.07 7.14 11.31
N LEU A 10 7.39 6.93 11.43
CA LEU A 10 8.21 7.53 12.48
C LEU A 10 8.43 9.02 12.24
N LEU A 11 8.54 9.43 10.98
CA LEU A 11 8.68 10.84 10.60
C LEU A 11 7.35 11.58 10.69
N ALA A 12 6.23 10.87 10.61
CA ALA A 12 4.88 11.40 10.85
C ALA A 12 4.55 12.64 10.02
N GLY A 13 5.00 12.69 8.76
CA GLY A 13 4.75 13.80 7.83
C GLY A 13 5.69 15.00 8.00
N GLU A 14 6.73 14.91 8.82
CA GLU A 14 7.73 15.96 8.99
C GLU A 14 9.16 15.43 9.01
N TYR A 15 10.06 16.18 8.38
CA TYR A 15 11.49 15.94 8.50
C TYR A 15 12.27 17.25 8.50
N LYS A 16 13.10 17.44 9.53
CA LYS A 16 13.91 18.67 9.75
C LYS A 16 13.08 19.97 9.65
N GLY A 17 11.87 19.96 10.22
CA GLY A 17 10.94 21.09 10.23
C GLY A 17 10.22 21.35 8.89
N LYS A 18 10.38 20.47 7.89
CA LYS A 18 9.71 20.56 6.59
C LYS A 18 8.60 19.50 6.47
N SER A 19 7.48 19.89 5.88
CA SER A 19 6.33 19.01 5.65
C SER A 19 6.56 18.05 4.49
N ALA A 20 6.01 16.84 4.59
CA ALA A 20 5.90 15.86 3.51
C ALA A 20 4.83 16.22 2.45
N GLY A 21 4.00 17.23 2.69
CA GLY A 21 2.80 17.49 1.90
C GLY A 21 1.64 16.60 2.34
N ASN A 22 0.74 16.25 1.41
CA ASN A 22 -0.46 15.48 1.73
C ASN A 22 -0.16 14.01 2.01
N TYR A 23 0.84 13.42 1.35
CA TYR A 23 1.16 12.00 1.43
C TYR A 23 2.41 11.79 2.28
N ALA A 24 2.25 11.50 3.56
CA ALA A 24 3.36 11.38 4.49
C ALA A 24 4.29 10.19 4.18
N GLU A 25 3.76 9.14 3.55
CA GLU A 25 4.52 8.00 3.07
C GLU A 25 5.45 8.33 1.89
N TRP A 26 5.26 9.48 1.24
CA TRP A 26 6.14 9.99 0.18
C TRP A 26 7.29 10.87 0.68
N ILE A 27 7.46 10.98 2.00
CA ILE A 27 8.40 11.94 2.61
C ILE A 27 9.86 11.75 2.18
N GLN A 28 10.29 10.52 1.92
CA GLN A 28 11.66 10.26 1.46
C GLN A 28 11.92 10.91 0.10
N SER A 29 11.01 10.72 -0.87
CA SER A 29 11.10 11.40 -2.17
C SER A 29 10.85 12.90 -2.05
N ARG A 30 9.81 13.34 -1.33
CA ARG A 30 9.47 14.76 -1.20
C ARG A 30 10.63 15.62 -0.70
N LEU A 31 11.42 15.08 0.22
CA LEU A 31 12.53 15.80 0.86
C LEU A 31 13.90 15.25 0.46
N GLN A 32 13.94 14.35 -0.54
CA GLN A 32 15.13 13.71 -1.08
C GLN A 32 16.08 13.23 0.03
N ILE A 33 15.52 12.50 0.99
CA ILE A 33 16.24 12.01 2.17
C ILE A 33 17.16 10.86 1.72
N PRO A 34 18.49 11.00 1.82
CA PRO A 34 19.41 9.96 1.39
C PRO A 34 19.14 8.63 2.09
N ASN A 35 19.29 7.50 1.39
CA ASN A 35 19.07 6.15 1.94
C ASN A 35 19.85 5.97 3.24
N ALA A 36 21.13 6.35 3.28
CA ALA A 36 21.97 6.25 4.48
C ALA A 36 21.44 7.06 5.69
N GLU A 37 20.62 8.08 5.47
CA GLU A 37 19.97 8.85 6.54
C GLU A 37 18.60 8.27 6.90
N TYR A 38 17.80 7.89 5.89
CA TYR A 38 16.48 7.29 6.08
C TYR A 38 16.56 5.91 6.77
N GLU A 39 17.54 5.08 6.41
CA GLU A 39 17.82 3.77 7.00
C GLU A 39 18.06 3.83 8.51
N LYS A 40 18.53 4.97 9.05
CA LYS A 40 18.74 5.12 10.50
C LYS A 40 17.43 4.97 11.30
N LEU A 41 16.28 5.20 10.65
CA LEU A 41 14.97 4.99 11.25
C LEU A 41 14.76 3.52 11.68
N THR A 42 15.38 2.56 10.99
CA THR A 42 15.31 1.13 11.37
C THR A 42 15.79 0.88 12.80
N SER A 43 16.88 1.56 13.22
CA SER A 43 17.48 1.41 14.55
C SER A 43 16.60 1.91 15.70
N ILE A 44 15.58 2.71 15.40
CA ILE A 44 14.63 3.27 16.38
C ILE A 44 13.20 2.78 16.18
N PHE A 45 12.94 1.96 15.16
CA PHE A 45 11.62 1.40 14.88
C PHE A 45 11.30 0.31 15.92
N ASN A 46 10.61 0.70 17.00
CA ASN A 46 10.20 -0.20 18.09
C ASN A 46 8.75 0.08 18.55
N PRO A 47 7.75 -0.32 17.76
CA PRO A 47 6.34 -0.05 18.04
C PRO A 47 5.78 -0.93 19.15
N ILE A 48 6.10 -0.56 20.40
CA ILE A 48 5.75 -1.33 21.61
C ILE A 48 4.24 -1.50 21.85
N TYR A 49 3.39 -0.75 21.15
CA TYR A 49 1.93 -0.85 21.26
C TYR A 49 1.28 -1.58 20.07
N PHE A 50 2.07 -2.12 19.14
CA PHE A 50 1.52 -2.90 18.04
C PHE A 50 0.90 -4.23 18.53
N ASP A 51 -0.41 -4.37 18.29
CA ASP A 51 -1.16 -5.62 18.43
C ASP A 51 -2.07 -5.82 17.21
N ALA A 52 -1.69 -6.76 16.33
CA ALA A 52 -2.47 -7.10 15.13
C ALA A 52 -3.90 -7.55 15.47
N ARG A 53 -4.12 -8.20 16.61
CA ARG A 53 -5.45 -8.70 17.01
C ARG A 53 -6.38 -7.55 17.38
N GLU A 54 -5.87 -6.51 18.04
CA GLU A 54 -6.68 -5.32 18.35
C GLU A 54 -7.11 -4.58 17.07
N ILE A 55 -6.20 -4.45 16.11
CA ILE A 55 -6.48 -3.80 14.81
C ILE A 55 -7.50 -4.62 14.00
N VAL A 56 -7.30 -5.94 13.91
CA VAL A 56 -8.23 -6.84 13.21
C VAL A 56 -9.59 -6.88 13.92
N ALA A 57 -9.62 -6.85 15.26
CA ALA A 57 -10.86 -6.78 16.02
C ALA A 57 -11.61 -5.47 15.75
N LEU A 58 -10.91 -4.33 15.65
CA LEU A 58 -11.51 -3.06 15.23
C LEU A 58 -12.13 -3.19 13.83
N ALA A 59 -11.39 -3.70 12.85
CA ALA A 59 -11.88 -3.90 11.49
C ALA A 59 -13.15 -4.78 11.46
N LYS A 60 -13.12 -5.91 12.16
CA LYS A 60 -14.25 -6.84 12.27
C LYS A 60 -15.47 -6.18 12.93
N ASN A 61 -15.27 -5.47 14.03
CA ASN A 61 -16.35 -4.77 14.75
C ASN A 61 -16.97 -3.65 13.90
N CYS A 62 -16.21 -3.09 12.96
CA CYS A 62 -16.70 -2.11 11.99
C CYS A 62 -17.33 -2.76 10.72
N GLY A 63 -17.53 -4.08 10.72
CA GLY A 63 -18.17 -4.81 9.61
C GLY A 63 -17.28 -4.98 8.36
N MET A 64 -15.98 -4.70 8.47
CA MET A 64 -15.05 -4.97 7.38
C MET A 64 -14.80 -6.47 7.25
N GLN A 65 -14.77 -6.96 6.00
CA GLN A 65 -14.63 -8.40 5.71
C GLN A 65 -13.21 -8.81 5.32
N TYR A 66 -12.35 -7.83 5.03
CA TYR A 66 -10.97 -8.06 4.64
C TYR A 66 -10.04 -6.92 5.06
N LEU A 67 -8.75 -7.23 5.16
CA LEU A 67 -7.69 -6.30 5.55
C LEU A 67 -6.53 -6.41 4.56
N VAL A 68 -6.02 -5.27 4.07
CA VAL A 68 -4.89 -5.16 3.14
C VAL A 68 -3.76 -4.38 3.81
N VAL A 69 -2.54 -4.93 3.85
CA VAL A 69 -1.39 -4.30 4.54
C VAL A 69 -0.25 -4.03 3.58
N THR A 70 0.41 -2.88 3.70
CA THR A 70 1.69 -2.58 3.06
C THR A 70 2.77 -3.58 3.48
N THR A 71 3.07 -4.56 2.63
CA THR A 71 4.19 -5.50 2.81
C THR A 71 5.52 -4.85 2.44
N LYS A 72 5.52 -3.96 1.45
CA LYS A 72 6.62 -3.06 1.08
C LYS A 72 6.04 -1.85 0.37
N HIS A 73 6.40 -0.64 0.80
CA HIS A 73 6.02 0.60 0.11
C HIS A 73 7.13 1.06 -0.87
N HIS A 74 6.99 2.24 -1.46
CA HIS A 74 7.98 2.81 -2.39
C HIS A 74 9.36 3.01 -1.75
N ASP A 75 9.46 3.15 -0.43
CA ASP A 75 10.74 3.30 0.27
C ASP A 75 11.60 2.03 0.28
N GLY A 76 11.08 0.92 -0.24
CA GLY A 76 11.79 -0.35 -0.38
C GLY A 76 11.90 -1.15 0.92
N PHE A 77 11.37 -0.65 2.04
CA PHE A 77 11.45 -1.32 3.34
C PHE A 77 10.37 -2.39 3.48
N ALA A 78 10.77 -3.64 3.67
CA ALA A 78 9.84 -4.74 3.82
C ALA A 78 9.30 -4.84 5.27
N MET A 79 7.98 -4.90 5.42
CA MET A 79 7.27 -5.05 6.70
C MET A 79 7.09 -6.53 7.10
N TYR A 80 7.88 -7.43 6.54
CA TYR A 80 7.89 -8.86 6.86
C TYR A 80 9.33 -9.38 6.89
N HIS A 81 9.55 -10.63 7.33
CA HIS A 81 10.88 -11.23 7.30
C HIS A 81 11.21 -11.72 5.88
N SER A 82 11.79 -10.82 5.07
CA SER A 82 12.29 -11.15 3.74
C SER A 82 13.65 -11.84 3.85
N LEU A 83 13.85 -12.94 3.13
CA LEU A 83 15.13 -13.65 3.09
C LEU A 83 16.03 -13.14 1.95
N VAL A 84 15.45 -12.46 0.97
CA VAL A 84 16.19 -11.89 -0.17
C VAL A 84 16.78 -10.52 0.11
N ASP A 85 16.22 -9.78 1.08
CA ASP A 85 16.71 -8.46 1.46
C ASP A 85 16.61 -8.22 2.98
N SER A 86 17.75 -7.93 3.61
CA SER A 86 17.85 -7.61 5.04
C SER A 86 17.27 -6.23 5.43
N TYR A 87 16.92 -5.39 4.45
CA TYR A 87 16.24 -4.11 4.69
C TYR A 87 14.74 -4.33 4.98
N ASN A 88 14.49 -4.96 6.12
CA ASN A 88 13.17 -5.38 6.54
C ASN A 88 12.95 -5.22 8.06
N ILE A 89 11.68 -5.22 8.49
CA ILE A 89 11.30 -5.00 9.89
C ILE A 89 11.87 -6.04 10.85
N TYR A 90 12.07 -7.28 10.39
CA TYR A 90 12.56 -8.36 11.23
C TYR A 90 14.06 -8.22 11.48
N ASP A 91 14.86 -8.04 10.44
CA ASP A 91 16.32 -8.02 10.55
C ASP A 91 16.88 -6.66 10.98
N ALA A 92 16.31 -5.56 10.47
CA ALA A 92 16.90 -4.23 10.60
C ALA A 92 16.46 -3.47 11.86
N THR A 93 15.45 -3.95 12.59
CA THR A 93 14.83 -3.18 13.69
C THR A 93 14.95 -3.86 15.05
N PRO A 94 14.99 -3.10 16.16
CA PRO A 94 14.92 -3.67 17.51
C PRO A 94 13.57 -4.33 17.82
N PHE A 95 12.54 -4.12 16.99
CA PHE A 95 11.24 -4.75 17.15
C PHE A 95 11.27 -6.25 16.84
N HIS A 96 12.07 -6.65 15.84
CA HIS A 96 12.39 -8.05 15.49
C HIS A 96 11.16 -8.98 15.43
N ARG A 97 10.09 -8.52 14.76
CA ARG A 97 8.82 -9.25 14.61
C ARG A 97 8.33 -9.14 13.17
N ASP A 98 7.75 -10.22 12.67
CA ASP A 98 7.12 -10.24 11.35
C ASP A 98 5.66 -9.80 11.46
N VAL A 99 5.38 -8.54 11.10
CA VAL A 99 4.04 -7.97 11.27
C VAL A 99 3.04 -8.49 10.24
N ILE A 100 3.49 -8.93 9.07
CA ILE A 100 2.61 -9.53 8.06
C ILE A 100 2.13 -10.91 8.52
N ALA A 101 3.01 -11.72 9.12
CA ALA A 101 2.61 -12.98 9.74
C ALA A 101 1.59 -12.76 10.87
N GLU A 102 1.80 -11.75 11.71
CA GLU A 102 0.87 -11.43 12.80
C GLU A 102 -0.51 -10.96 12.29
N PHE A 103 -0.55 -10.12 11.25
CA PHE A 103 -1.81 -9.72 10.61
C PHE A 103 -2.52 -10.88 9.93
N ALA A 104 -1.80 -11.73 9.19
CA ALA A 104 -2.36 -12.90 8.54
C ALA A 104 -3.01 -13.85 9.56
N SER A 105 -2.28 -14.16 10.65
CA SER A 105 -2.77 -15.01 11.74
C SER A 105 -3.98 -14.40 12.46
N ALA A 106 -3.96 -13.09 12.72
CA ALA A 106 -5.07 -12.40 13.36
C ALA A 106 -6.32 -12.37 12.45
N CYS A 107 -6.15 -12.16 11.14
CA CYS A 107 -7.25 -12.20 10.17
C CYS A 107 -7.88 -13.59 10.09
N ASP A 108 -7.07 -14.65 9.97
CA ASP A 108 -7.54 -16.03 9.95
C ASP A 108 -8.35 -16.37 11.22
N SER A 109 -7.78 -16.07 12.40
CA SER A 109 -8.45 -16.27 13.69
C SER A 109 -9.78 -15.51 13.82
N ALA A 110 -9.88 -14.34 13.18
CA ALA A 110 -11.07 -13.50 13.19
C ALA A 110 -12.06 -13.83 12.07
N GLY A 111 -11.69 -14.68 11.10
CA GLY A 111 -12.49 -14.95 9.90
C GLY A 111 -12.56 -13.77 8.93
N LEU A 112 -11.54 -12.90 8.93
CA LEU A 112 -11.37 -11.85 7.92
C LEU A 112 -10.47 -12.38 6.80
N LYS A 113 -10.76 -11.98 5.56
CA LYS A 113 -9.86 -12.26 4.43
C LYS A 113 -8.62 -11.37 4.52
N PHE A 114 -7.45 -11.92 4.24
CA PHE A 114 -6.19 -11.18 4.29
C PHE A 114 -5.71 -10.82 2.89
N GLY A 115 -5.18 -9.62 2.73
CA GLY A 115 -4.63 -9.11 1.48
C GLY A 115 -3.34 -8.35 1.71
N VAL A 116 -2.59 -8.16 0.64
CA VAL A 116 -1.25 -7.56 0.68
C VAL A 116 -1.16 -6.43 -0.33
N TYR A 117 -0.53 -5.33 0.08
CA TYR A 117 -0.04 -4.30 -0.82
C TYR A 117 1.46 -4.52 -1.04
N TYR A 118 1.94 -4.39 -2.28
CA TYR A 118 3.36 -4.40 -2.60
C TYR A 118 3.66 -3.41 -3.72
N SER A 119 4.61 -2.49 -3.50
CA SER A 119 5.10 -1.61 -4.55
C SER A 119 6.05 -2.35 -5.49
N GLN A 120 5.51 -2.87 -6.58
CA GLN A 120 6.25 -3.71 -7.54
C GLN A 120 7.11 -2.93 -8.52
N ASP A 121 6.87 -1.64 -8.68
CA ASP A 121 7.58 -0.79 -9.65
C ASP A 121 8.59 0.12 -8.93
N LEU A 122 8.10 0.97 -8.03
CA LEU A 122 8.95 1.89 -7.28
C LEU A 122 9.65 1.18 -6.13
N ASP A 123 10.96 1.39 -6.05
CA ASP A 123 11.78 1.00 -4.91
C ASP A 123 12.92 2.01 -4.75
N TRP A 124 12.81 2.88 -3.76
CA TRP A 124 13.78 3.95 -3.50
C TRP A 124 15.06 3.45 -2.83
N HIS A 125 15.06 2.20 -2.35
CA HIS A 125 16.23 1.56 -1.78
C HIS A 125 17.10 0.92 -2.85
N GLU A 126 16.49 0.44 -3.93
CA GLU A 126 17.18 -0.20 -5.05
C GLU A 126 17.78 0.78 -6.08
N PRO A 127 19.06 0.60 -6.50
CA PRO A 127 19.68 1.42 -7.53
C PRO A 127 18.92 1.45 -8.86
N ASN A 128 18.27 0.34 -9.19
CA ASN A 128 17.50 0.13 -10.41
C ASN A 128 15.97 0.21 -10.19
N GLY A 129 15.52 0.77 -9.05
CA GLY A 129 14.09 0.96 -8.79
C GLY A 129 13.40 1.78 -9.88
N GLY A 130 12.14 1.45 -10.17
CA GLY A 130 11.36 2.03 -11.26
C GLY A 130 10.97 3.50 -11.04
N GLY A 131 10.26 4.06 -12.02
CA GLY A 131 9.80 5.45 -12.03
C GLY A 131 10.68 6.42 -12.83
N TYR A 132 11.92 6.04 -13.16
CA TYR A 132 12.89 6.91 -13.85
C TYR A 132 12.47 7.29 -15.29
N THR A 133 11.47 6.62 -15.86
CA THR A 133 10.86 6.92 -17.16
C THR A 133 9.64 7.84 -17.09
N ALA A 134 9.17 8.20 -15.89
CA ALA A 134 7.90 8.89 -15.66
C ALA A 134 8.04 10.27 -15.00
N ASN A 135 9.26 10.81 -14.87
CA ASN A 135 9.53 12.08 -14.19
C ASN A 135 8.98 13.33 -14.91
N ASP A 136 8.41 13.18 -16.11
CA ASP A 136 7.65 14.24 -16.79
C ASP A 136 6.25 14.44 -16.18
N VAL A 137 5.79 13.52 -15.33
CA VAL A 137 4.52 13.60 -14.60
C VAL A 137 4.80 13.89 -13.13
N GLU A 138 4.07 14.85 -12.55
CA GLU A 138 4.23 15.20 -11.13
C GLU A 138 3.86 14.04 -10.20
N SER A 139 4.64 13.85 -9.14
CA SER A 139 4.38 12.88 -8.07
C SER A 139 4.06 13.58 -6.74
N ALA A 140 3.64 12.79 -5.74
CA ALA A 140 3.50 13.29 -4.37
C ALA A 140 4.85 13.53 -3.66
N GLY A 141 5.97 13.17 -4.29
CA GLY A 141 7.33 13.49 -3.87
C GLY A 141 7.99 14.54 -4.77
N THR A 142 9.28 14.35 -5.10
CA THR A 142 9.94 15.12 -6.17
C THR A 142 10.01 14.34 -7.48
N THR A 143 10.42 13.09 -7.41
CA THR A 143 10.61 12.15 -8.53
C THR A 143 9.99 10.82 -8.17
N TRP A 144 9.62 10.03 -9.17
CA TRP A 144 9.05 8.70 -8.94
C TRP A 144 10.12 7.71 -8.44
N ASP A 145 11.33 7.82 -8.96
CA ASP A 145 12.51 7.06 -8.54
C ASP A 145 13.35 7.80 -7.49
N ASN A 146 14.25 7.07 -6.82
CA ASN A 146 15.32 7.70 -6.05
C ASN A 146 16.40 8.23 -7.00
N SER A 147 16.28 9.51 -7.35
CA SER A 147 17.21 10.22 -8.23
C SER A 147 18.27 11.01 -7.46
N TRP A 148 18.24 10.99 -6.12
CA TRP A 148 19.17 11.74 -5.26
C TRP A 148 20.34 10.89 -4.76
N ASP A 149 20.13 9.60 -4.48
CA ASP A 149 21.21 8.64 -4.22
C ASP A 149 21.71 7.99 -5.52
N PHE A 150 20.81 7.71 -6.47
CA PHE A 150 21.11 7.00 -7.72
C PHE A 150 20.95 7.91 -8.94
N VAL A 151 21.90 8.84 -9.10
CA VAL A 151 21.92 9.85 -10.19
C VAL A 151 22.28 9.23 -11.57
N GLN A 152 22.38 7.91 -11.67
CA GLN A 152 22.85 7.20 -12.86
C GLN A 152 21.80 7.27 -13.99
N HIS A 153 22.28 7.42 -15.24
CA HIS A 153 21.41 7.59 -16.43
C HIS A 153 21.05 6.27 -17.13
N ASP A 154 21.58 5.14 -16.67
CA ASP A 154 21.47 3.81 -17.29
C ASP A 154 20.79 2.78 -16.37
N LYS A 155 19.80 3.21 -15.59
CA LYS A 155 18.98 2.31 -14.77
C LYS A 155 18.32 1.22 -15.62
N ASP A 156 18.41 -0.01 -15.14
CA ASP A 156 17.78 -1.19 -15.75
C ASP A 156 16.91 -1.90 -14.73
N PHE A 157 15.61 -1.57 -14.77
CA PHE A 157 14.61 -2.12 -13.87
C PHE A 157 14.54 -3.66 -13.91
N SER A 158 14.99 -4.32 -14.98
CA SER A 158 15.02 -5.79 -15.05
C SER A 158 15.87 -6.40 -13.93
N GLN A 159 16.94 -5.72 -13.50
CA GLN A 159 17.78 -6.16 -12.38
C GLN A 159 17.01 -6.08 -11.05
N CYS A 160 16.42 -4.92 -10.74
CA CYS A 160 15.56 -4.76 -9.56
C CYS A 160 14.41 -5.80 -9.56
N PHE A 161 13.80 -6.01 -10.73
CA PHE A 161 12.69 -6.93 -10.90
C PHE A 161 13.07 -8.38 -10.53
N HIS A 162 14.18 -8.88 -11.07
CA HIS A 162 14.59 -10.26 -10.86
C HIS A 162 15.31 -10.52 -9.53
N ASP A 163 16.02 -9.51 -9.00
CA ASP A 163 16.83 -9.67 -7.79
C ASP A 163 16.03 -9.38 -6.51
N LYS A 164 15.02 -8.49 -6.57
CA LYS A 164 14.21 -8.10 -5.40
C LYS A 164 12.72 -8.27 -5.59
N ILE A 165 12.10 -7.64 -6.61
CA ILE A 165 10.64 -7.56 -6.74
C ILE A 165 9.99 -8.94 -6.83
N LEU A 166 10.37 -9.73 -7.84
CA LEU A 166 9.75 -11.03 -8.08
C LEU A 166 10.07 -12.05 -6.96
N PRO A 167 11.31 -12.13 -6.44
CA PRO A 167 11.59 -12.97 -5.27
C PRO A 167 10.76 -12.59 -4.05
N GLN A 168 10.63 -11.30 -3.71
CA GLN A 168 9.81 -10.85 -2.58
C GLN A 168 8.32 -11.15 -2.78
N ILE A 169 7.79 -10.97 -3.99
CA ILE A 169 6.39 -11.38 -4.30
C ILE A 169 6.21 -12.88 -4.05
N LYS A 170 7.18 -13.72 -4.42
CA LYS A 170 7.13 -15.17 -4.13
C LYS A 170 7.14 -15.46 -2.63
N GLU A 171 7.96 -14.77 -1.84
CA GLU A 171 7.98 -14.93 -0.37
C GLU A 171 6.61 -14.61 0.24
N ILE A 172 6.04 -13.45 -0.12
CA ILE A 172 4.74 -13.00 0.40
C ILE A 172 3.62 -13.95 0.02
N MET A 173 3.57 -14.39 -1.24
CA MET A 173 2.53 -15.28 -1.74
C MET A 173 2.69 -16.74 -1.27
N THR A 174 3.79 -17.08 -0.58
CA THR A 174 4.05 -18.44 -0.08
C THR A 174 3.87 -18.56 1.44
N ASN A 175 4.30 -17.55 2.19
CA ASN A 175 4.57 -17.72 3.63
C ASN A 175 3.41 -17.33 4.56
N TYR A 176 2.40 -16.60 4.08
CA TYR A 176 1.38 -15.96 4.93
C TYR A 176 -0.03 -16.53 4.78
N GLY A 177 -0.16 -17.78 4.35
CA GLY A 177 -1.46 -18.47 4.22
C GLY A 177 -2.23 -18.09 2.95
N GLU A 178 -3.56 -18.08 3.04
CA GLU A 178 -4.44 -17.68 1.93
C GLU A 178 -4.44 -16.16 1.76
N ILE A 179 -3.96 -15.69 0.61
CA ILE A 179 -4.03 -14.28 0.22
C ILE A 179 -5.25 -14.09 -0.67
N ALA A 180 -6.22 -13.30 -0.20
CA ALA A 180 -7.47 -13.06 -0.91
C ALA A 180 -7.34 -11.93 -1.95
N THR A 181 -6.50 -10.93 -1.69
CA THR A 181 -6.28 -9.82 -2.62
C THR A 181 -4.81 -9.37 -2.65
N ALA A 182 -4.32 -9.05 -3.84
CA ALA A 182 -3.00 -8.50 -4.10
C ALA A 182 -3.15 -7.10 -4.71
N TRP A 183 -2.66 -6.10 -3.98
CA TRP A 183 -2.73 -4.69 -4.32
C TRP A 183 -1.37 -4.21 -4.79
N PHE A 184 -1.20 -4.13 -6.10
CA PHE A 184 -0.01 -3.57 -6.75
C PHE A 184 -0.23 -2.08 -7.04
N ASP A 185 0.82 -1.35 -7.36
CA ASP A 185 0.77 0.10 -7.47
C ASP A 185 1.62 0.67 -8.60
N VAL A 186 1.23 1.84 -9.11
CA VAL A 186 1.99 2.72 -10.00
C VAL A 186 2.88 2.04 -11.06
N PRO A 187 2.30 1.31 -12.05
CA PRO A 187 3.07 0.59 -13.07
C PRO A 187 3.62 1.56 -14.14
N MET A 188 4.72 2.23 -13.82
CA MET A 188 5.36 3.30 -14.61
C MET A 188 6.51 2.79 -15.48
N THR A 189 7.24 1.78 -15.02
CA THR A 189 8.43 1.21 -15.67
C THR A 189 8.24 -0.27 -16.02
N LEU A 190 7.41 -0.98 -15.27
CA LEU A 190 7.07 -2.39 -15.46
C LEU A 190 6.55 -2.66 -16.89
N ASN A 191 7.25 -3.52 -17.62
CA ASN A 191 6.85 -3.88 -18.99
C ASN A 191 5.77 -4.99 -19.00
N LEU A 192 5.19 -5.26 -20.18
CA LEU A 192 4.13 -6.26 -20.35
C LEU A 192 4.54 -7.67 -19.88
N GLU A 193 5.77 -8.10 -20.18
CA GLU A 193 6.27 -9.43 -19.82
C GLU A 193 6.42 -9.56 -18.30
N GLN A 194 6.94 -8.52 -17.64
CA GLN A 194 7.09 -8.47 -16.19
C GLN A 194 5.74 -8.45 -15.46
N SER A 195 4.75 -7.67 -15.95
CA SER A 195 3.38 -7.72 -15.41
C SER A 195 2.76 -9.10 -15.58
N GLN A 196 2.99 -9.76 -16.73
CA GLN A 196 2.50 -11.12 -16.97
C GLN A 196 3.17 -12.12 -16.03
N GLU A 197 4.47 -12.01 -15.80
CA GLU A 197 5.21 -12.89 -14.89
C GLU A 197 4.74 -12.76 -13.44
N ILE A 198 4.51 -11.52 -12.95
CA ILE A 198 3.90 -11.31 -11.62
C ILE A 198 2.52 -11.96 -11.56
N TYR A 199 1.66 -11.72 -12.56
CA TYR A 199 0.31 -12.30 -12.61
C TYR A 199 0.36 -13.83 -12.52
N ASP A 200 1.19 -14.47 -13.33
CA ASP A 200 1.31 -15.93 -13.37
C ASP A 200 1.87 -16.50 -12.06
N VAL A 201 2.84 -15.84 -11.44
CA VAL A 201 3.38 -16.24 -10.12
C VAL A 201 2.30 -16.14 -9.04
N VAL A 202 1.58 -15.03 -8.97
CA VAL A 202 0.49 -14.86 -7.99
C VAL A 202 -0.58 -15.91 -8.22
N LYS A 203 -1.02 -16.15 -9.47
CA LYS A 203 -2.04 -17.17 -9.77
C LYS A 203 -1.58 -18.60 -9.54
N SER A 204 -0.29 -18.88 -9.70
CA SER A 204 0.26 -20.20 -9.42
C SER A 204 0.35 -20.47 -7.92
N LEU A 205 0.76 -19.49 -7.11
CA LEU A 205 0.95 -19.65 -5.66
C LEU A 205 -0.37 -19.46 -4.89
N GLN A 206 -1.22 -18.55 -5.36
CA GLN A 206 -2.48 -18.15 -4.74
C GLN A 206 -3.60 -18.13 -5.80
N PRO A 207 -4.12 -19.30 -6.25
CA PRO A 207 -5.08 -19.39 -7.36
C PRO A 207 -6.38 -18.59 -7.15
N ASN A 208 -6.77 -18.36 -5.90
CA ASN A 208 -7.97 -17.61 -5.54
C ASN A 208 -7.71 -16.12 -5.25
N CYS A 209 -6.46 -15.67 -5.27
CA CYS A 209 -6.12 -14.28 -5.02
C CYS A 209 -6.62 -13.38 -6.15
N LEU A 210 -7.34 -12.32 -5.80
CA LEU A 210 -7.78 -11.29 -6.74
C LEU A 210 -6.70 -10.22 -6.88
N ILE A 211 -6.29 -9.91 -8.10
CA ILE A 211 -5.24 -8.93 -8.40
C ILE A 211 -5.89 -7.61 -8.81
N ASN A 212 -5.44 -6.50 -8.25
CA ASN A 212 -5.97 -5.17 -8.58
C ASN A 212 -5.52 -4.70 -9.98
N SER A 213 -6.24 -3.76 -10.57
CA SER A 213 -5.92 -3.23 -11.91
C SER A 213 -4.65 -2.41 -12.01
N ARG A 214 -3.98 -2.11 -10.90
CA ARG A 214 -2.74 -1.32 -10.87
C ARG A 214 -1.47 -2.18 -10.97
N LEU A 215 -1.58 -3.51 -11.15
CA LEU A 215 -0.44 -4.31 -11.62
C LEU A 215 0.06 -3.82 -13.00
N GLY A 216 -0.83 -3.24 -13.81
CA GLY A 216 -0.52 -2.70 -15.11
C GLY A 216 -0.69 -3.70 -16.26
N ASN A 217 -0.60 -3.17 -17.47
CA ASN A 217 -0.56 -3.91 -18.73
C ASN A 217 -1.74 -4.89 -18.91
N GLY A 218 -2.90 -4.58 -18.32
CA GLY A 218 -4.13 -5.36 -18.44
C GLY A 218 -4.18 -6.65 -17.61
N LYS A 219 -3.33 -6.80 -16.59
CA LYS A 219 -3.21 -8.04 -15.79
C LYS A 219 -3.90 -7.90 -14.43
N TYR A 220 -5.20 -8.19 -14.35
CA TYR A 220 -5.96 -8.03 -13.10
C TYR A 220 -7.28 -8.79 -13.10
N ASP A 221 -7.90 -8.91 -11.92
CA ASP A 221 -9.21 -9.53 -11.70
C ASP A 221 -10.29 -8.53 -11.27
N TYR A 222 -9.89 -7.42 -10.63
CA TYR A 222 -10.79 -6.35 -10.21
C TYR A 222 -10.18 -4.97 -10.49
N VAL A 223 -11.05 -3.98 -10.66
CA VAL A 223 -10.62 -2.61 -10.96
C VAL A 223 -10.50 -1.80 -9.67
N SER A 224 -9.30 -1.29 -9.41
CA SER A 224 -9.09 -0.22 -8.43
C SER A 224 -9.36 1.11 -9.13
N LEU A 225 -10.34 1.85 -8.61
CA LEU A 225 -10.55 3.24 -8.99
C LEU A 225 -9.45 4.13 -8.41
N GLY A 226 -9.44 5.41 -8.79
CA GLY A 226 -8.47 6.38 -8.32
C GLY A 226 -8.51 6.58 -6.81
N ASP A 227 -7.41 7.12 -6.28
CA ASP A 227 -7.28 7.43 -4.86
C ASP A 227 -8.40 8.37 -4.43
N ASN A 228 -9.18 7.96 -3.43
CA ASN A 228 -10.36 8.69 -2.97
C ASN A 228 -11.43 8.95 -4.07
N GLU A 229 -11.41 8.22 -5.18
CA GLU A 229 -12.35 8.40 -6.29
C GLU A 229 -13.73 7.80 -5.97
N ILE A 230 -14.69 8.67 -5.66
CA ILE A 230 -16.09 8.32 -5.44
C ILE A 230 -16.90 8.70 -6.70
N PRO A 231 -17.11 7.78 -7.66
CA PRO A 231 -17.78 8.11 -8.92
C PRO A 231 -19.28 8.36 -8.69
N ALA A 232 -19.85 9.37 -9.37
CA ALA A 232 -21.30 9.63 -9.27
C ALA A 232 -22.16 8.48 -9.83
N ARG A 233 -21.63 7.73 -10.80
CA ARG A 233 -22.27 6.54 -11.39
C ARG A 233 -21.21 5.59 -11.95
N LYS A 234 -21.57 4.31 -12.09
CA LYS A 234 -20.74 3.32 -12.79
C LYS A 234 -20.76 3.58 -14.29
N ASN A 235 -19.59 3.70 -14.91
CA ASN A 235 -19.45 3.86 -16.36
C ASN A 235 -18.61 2.71 -16.93
N GLU A 236 -18.95 2.25 -18.14
CA GLU A 236 -18.08 1.37 -18.92
C GLU A 236 -17.12 2.23 -19.74
N ALA A 237 -15.82 2.07 -19.52
CA ALA A 237 -14.80 2.73 -20.32
C ALA A 237 -14.38 1.81 -21.47
N LYS A 238 -14.44 2.33 -22.71
CA LYS A 238 -14.17 1.57 -23.95
C LYS A 238 -12.74 1.76 -24.46
N ASP A 239 -12.20 2.97 -24.32
CA ASP A 239 -10.81 3.30 -24.63
C ASP A 239 -10.11 3.64 -23.31
N VAL A 240 -9.33 2.70 -22.78
CA VAL A 240 -8.65 2.86 -21.50
C VAL A 240 -7.15 2.69 -21.62
N ASP A 241 -6.44 3.55 -20.91
CA ASP A 241 -5.07 3.28 -20.54
C ASP A 241 -5.08 2.28 -19.36
N TYR A 242 -4.55 1.09 -19.60
CA TYR A 242 -4.48 0.03 -18.59
C TYR A 242 -3.48 0.33 -17.48
N ASN A 243 -2.57 1.29 -17.67
CA ASN A 243 -1.61 1.74 -16.66
C ASN A 243 -2.09 2.99 -15.90
N ALA A 244 -3.23 3.59 -16.30
CA ALA A 244 -3.80 4.71 -15.56
C ALA A 244 -4.12 4.31 -14.11
N LEU A 245 -3.77 5.17 -13.15
CA LEU A 245 -3.96 4.89 -11.72
C LEU A 245 -5.42 4.96 -11.27
N GLY A 246 -6.25 5.73 -11.99
CA GLY A 246 -7.66 5.92 -11.65
C GLY A 246 -8.63 5.58 -12.77
N GLY A 247 -9.89 5.92 -12.52
CA GLY A 247 -10.99 5.77 -13.46
C GLY A 247 -11.43 4.33 -13.70
N PHE A 248 -12.54 4.20 -14.42
CA PHE A 248 -13.08 2.90 -14.80
C PHE A 248 -12.20 2.23 -15.86
N LYS A 249 -12.04 0.91 -15.71
CA LYS A 249 -11.45 0.01 -16.70
C LYS A 249 -12.43 -1.15 -16.97
N PRO A 250 -12.31 -1.85 -18.11
CA PRO A 250 -13.04 -3.10 -18.32
C PRO A 250 -12.77 -4.06 -17.15
N SER A 251 -13.80 -4.47 -16.43
CA SER A 251 -13.67 -5.42 -15.32
C SER A 251 -14.20 -6.78 -15.76
N PRO A 252 -13.34 -7.78 -16.02
CA PRO A 252 -13.77 -9.08 -16.57
C PRO A 252 -14.76 -9.80 -15.65
N ASN A 253 -14.66 -9.56 -14.33
CA ASN A 253 -15.48 -10.18 -13.30
C ASN A 253 -16.56 -9.24 -12.74
N GLY A 254 -16.67 -8.01 -13.27
CA GLY A 254 -17.57 -6.99 -12.73
C GLY A 254 -17.20 -6.51 -11.31
N LEU A 255 -15.96 -6.76 -10.86
CA LEU A 255 -15.44 -6.42 -9.54
C LEU A 255 -14.75 -5.05 -9.55
N TYR A 256 -15.04 -4.24 -8.53
CA TYR A 256 -14.55 -2.87 -8.38
C TYR A 256 -14.26 -2.54 -6.92
N GLU A 257 -13.25 -1.71 -6.68
CA GLU A 257 -12.87 -1.22 -5.35
C GLU A 257 -12.38 0.22 -5.46
N THR A 258 -12.82 1.10 -4.54
CA THR A 258 -12.20 2.41 -4.31
C THR A 258 -11.43 2.33 -3.00
N ALA A 259 -10.13 2.59 -3.06
CA ALA A 259 -9.33 2.85 -1.87
C ALA A 259 -9.42 4.33 -1.48
N ALA A 260 -9.53 4.63 -0.19
CA ALA A 260 -9.58 6.01 0.31
C ALA A 260 -8.97 6.13 1.69
N THR A 261 -8.50 7.33 2.02
CA THR A 261 -7.94 7.68 3.33
C THR A 261 -9.01 8.26 4.24
N MET A 262 -8.82 8.15 5.56
CA MET A 262 -9.71 8.79 6.54
C MET A 262 -9.40 10.28 6.72
N ASN A 263 -8.14 10.68 6.60
CA ASN A 263 -7.68 12.07 6.47
C ASN A 263 -7.16 12.29 5.04
N ASP A 264 -6.16 13.14 4.82
CA ASP A 264 -5.61 13.44 3.48
C ASP A 264 -4.35 12.63 3.15
N SER A 265 -3.81 11.87 4.11
CA SER A 265 -2.59 11.06 3.99
C SER A 265 -2.85 9.56 4.09
N TRP A 266 -2.07 8.75 3.36
CA TRP A 266 -2.11 7.29 3.52
C TRP A 266 -1.29 6.85 4.74
N GLY A 267 -0.02 7.24 4.78
CA GLY A 267 0.84 7.09 5.94
C GLY A 267 0.45 8.02 7.09
N PHE A 268 0.86 7.70 8.32
CA PHE A 268 0.57 8.55 9.46
C PHE A 268 1.22 9.94 9.32
N SER A 269 0.43 10.99 9.53
CA SER A 269 0.87 12.39 9.59
C SER A 269 0.33 13.04 10.86
N TYR A 270 1.18 13.53 11.75
CA TYR A 270 0.70 14.18 12.98
C TYR A 270 0.08 15.56 12.70
N ARG A 271 0.46 16.20 11.58
CA ARG A 271 -0.05 17.52 11.18
C ARG A 271 -1.41 17.44 10.51
N ASP A 272 -1.70 16.32 9.86
CA ASP A 272 -2.96 16.10 9.17
C ASP A 272 -4.05 15.68 10.15
N GLN A 273 -4.85 16.67 10.54
CA GLN A 273 -6.03 16.49 11.38
C GLN A 273 -7.33 16.65 10.59
N ASN A 274 -7.27 16.60 9.25
CA ASN A 274 -8.43 16.77 8.37
C ASN A 274 -9.21 15.45 8.23
N TRP A 275 -9.69 14.93 9.36
CA TRP A 275 -10.42 13.66 9.39
C TRP A 275 -11.83 13.81 8.81
N LYS A 276 -12.17 12.98 7.82
CA LYS A 276 -13.54 12.81 7.31
C LYS A 276 -14.46 12.41 8.45
N SER A 277 -15.63 13.04 8.54
CA SER A 277 -16.61 12.73 9.58
C SER A 277 -17.19 11.31 9.42
N PRO A 278 -17.73 10.70 10.51
CA PRO A 278 -18.43 9.42 10.42
C PRO A 278 -19.53 9.40 9.35
N THR A 279 -20.28 10.51 9.22
CA THR A 279 -21.34 10.67 8.23
C THR A 279 -20.80 10.65 6.80
N GLU A 280 -19.69 11.34 6.52
CA GLU A 280 -19.08 11.33 5.18
C GLU A 280 -18.62 9.93 4.80
N ILE A 281 -17.95 9.22 5.71
CA ILE A 281 -17.52 7.85 5.50
C ILE A 281 -18.72 6.91 5.27
N HIS A 282 -19.78 7.05 6.06
CA HIS A 282 -21.01 6.27 5.90
C HIS A 282 -21.67 6.51 4.53
N GLN A 283 -21.76 7.78 4.11
CA GLN A 283 -22.34 8.15 2.83
C GLN A 283 -21.52 7.62 1.65
N SER A 284 -20.20 7.77 1.68
CA SER A 284 -19.30 7.23 0.66
C SER A 284 -19.41 5.71 0.57
N LYS A 285 -19.39 5.00 1.71
CA LYS A 285 -19.57 3.56 1.79
C LYS A 285 -20.90 3.11 1.17
N ASN A 286 -22.01 3.71 1.57
CA ASN A 286 -23.33 3.32 1.05
C ASN A 286 -23.47 3.62 -0.45
N HIS A 287 -22.94 4.76 -0.89
CA HIS A 287 -22.94 5.13 -2.31
C HIS A 287 -22.12 4.16 -3.16
N LEU A 288 -20.88 3.85 -2.75
CA LEU A 288 -20.03 2.87 -3.44
C LEU A 288 -20.68 1.48 -3.45
N ASN A 289 -21.21 1.02 -2.31
CA ASN A 289 -21.91 -0.27 -2.22
C ASN A 289 -23.14 -0.32 -3.14
N HIS A 290 -23.90 0.78 -3.26
CA HIS A 290 -25.03 0.87 -4.18
C HIS A 290 -24.60 0.74 -5.65
N LEU A 291 -23.39 1.16 -5.99
CA LEU A 291 -22.78 0.99 -7.31
C LEU A 291 -22.09 -0.38 -7.50
N GLY A 292 -22.07 -1.23 -6.47
CA GLY A 292 -21.35 -2.50 -6.47
C GLY A 292 -19.83 -2.32 -6.47
N ILE A 293 -19.33 -1.35 -5.70
CA ILE A 293 -17.92 -1.02 -5.54
C ILE A 293 -17.55 -1.20 -4.07
N ASN A 294 -16.51 -1.98 -3.77
CA ASN A 294 -16.00 -2.12 -2.41
C ASN A 294 -15.33 -0.83 -1.94
N TYR A 295 -15.47 -0.50 -0.66
CA TYR A 295 -14.80 0.64 -0.04
C TYR A 295 -13.62 0.20 0.84
N LEU A 296 -12.41 0.32 0.30
CA LEU A 296 -11.17 -0.02 1.00
C LEU A 296 -10.65 1.20 1.77
N LEU A 297 -11.11 1.35 3.01
CA LEU A 297 -10.77 2.50 3.85
C LEU A 297 -9.44 2.29 4.60
N ASN A 298 -8.52 3.24 4.45
CA ASN A 298 -7.16 3.22 4.99
C ASN A 298 -7.04 3.79 6.41
N VAL A 299 -6.15 3.17 7.18
CA VAL A 299 -5.62 3.68 8.44
C VAL A 299 -4.09 3.69 8.36
N GLY A 300 -3.48 4.87 8.53
CA GLY A 300 -2.04 5.01 8.73
C GLY A 300 -1.67 4.78 10.20
N LEU A 301 -0.96 3.69 10.51
CA LEU A 301 -0.51 3.43 11.88
C LEU A 301 0.60 4.40 12.28
N ASP A 302 0.59 4.83 13.54
CA ASP A 302 1.63 5.71 14.06
C ASP A 302 2.96 4.98 14.31
N GLY A 303 4.01 5.74 14.66
CA GLY A 303 5.34 5.19 14.95
C GLY A 303 5.40 4.20 16.12
N LEU A 304 4.34 4.11 16.94
CA LEU A 304 4.21 3.15 18.03
C LEU A 304 3.34 1.93 17.68
N GLY A 305 2.82 1.86 16.45
CA GLY A 305 1.99 0.78 15.94
C GLY A 305 0.52 0.87 16.32
N ARG A 306 0.02 2.08 16.63
CA ARG A 306 -1.36 2.30 17.06
C ARG A 306 -2.21 2.81 15.90
N VAL A 307 -3.49 2.44 15.91
CA VAL A 307 -4.53 3.17 15.17
C VAL A 307 -4.68 4.56 15.81
N PRO A 308 -4.58 5.66 15.04
CA PRO A 308 -4.83 6.99 15.57
C PRO A 308 -6.20 7.08 16.24
N VAL A 309 -6.29 7.75 17.39
CA VAL A 309 -7.53 7.85 18.18
C VAL A 309 -8.71 8.37 17.33
N PRO A 310 -8.57 9.47 16.56
CA PRO A 310 -9.66 9.93 15.70
C PRO A 310 -10.13 8.88 14.69
N ALA A 311 -9.20 8.13 14.07
CA ALA A 311 -9.55 7.06 13.14
C ALA A 311 -10.38 5.96 13.83
N ALA A 312 -9.96 5.52 15.03
CA ALA A 312 -10.69 4.49 15.77
C ALA A 312 -12.08 4.96 16.24
N GLU A 313 -12.22 6.23 16.67
CA GLU A 313 -13.49 6.81 17.08
C GLU A 313 -14.45 6.92 15.89
N ILE A 314 -13.98 7.50 14.79
CA ILE A 314 -14.78 7.71 13.58
C ILE A 314 -15.29 6.38 13.01
N LEU A 315 -14.44 5.34 12.95
CA LEU A 315 -14.84 4.01 12.49
C LEU A 315 -15.91 3.37 13.38
N ARG A 316 -15.86 3.58 14.70
CA ARG A 316 -16.84 3.06 15.65
C ARG A 316 -18.15 3.83 15.62
N GLU A 317 -18.09 5.13 15.34
CA GLU A 317 -19.28 5.97 15.20
C GLU A 317 -19.99 5.71 13.87
N GLU A 318 -19.26 5.52 12.77
CA GLU A 318 -19.83 5.24 11.44
C GLU A 318 -20.80 4.06 11.46
N VAL A 319 -20.45 2.97 12.16
CA VAL A 319 -21.30 1.77 12.21
C VAL A 319 -22.51 1.88 13.15
N ARG A 320 -22.65 2.99 13.87
CA ARG A 320 -23.82 3.26 14.73
C ARG A 320 -24.87 4.14 14.05
N ILE A 321 -24.54 4.71 12.89
CA ILE A 321 -25.42 5.53 12.05
C ILE A 321 -26.28 4.62 11.17
#